data_AF-A0A9E3PL16-F1
#
_entry.id   AF-A0A9E3PL16-F1
#
_cell.length_a   1.000
_cell.length_b   1.000
_cell.length_c   1.000
_cell.angle_alpha   90.00
_cell.angle_beta   90.00
_cell.angle_gamma   90.00
#
_symmetry.space_group_name_H-M   'P 1'
#
loop_
_entity.id
_entity.type
_entity.pdbx_description
1 polymer ?
#
loop_
_entity_poly.entity_id
_entity_poly.type
_entity_poly.pdbx_seq_one_letter_code
_entity_poly.pdbx_strand_id
1 'polypeptide(L)'
;MNDIRKQVRAQIIQVMEQAHEKGEDVWKAAEAAFPGVPDGVIIDAWCDFDSAVEDRWWQSLEKTIEGEIVKNAIAKTGGAA
;
A
#
# COMPACT_ATOMS: atom_id res chain seq x y z
N MET A 1 -17.55 -4.52 -18.66
CA MET A 1 -18.53 -3.64 -17.98
C MET A 1 -17.75 -2.45 -17.44
N ASN A 2 -18.04 -1.25 -17.93
CA ASN A 2 -17.35 0.00 -17.58
C ASN A 2 -17.77 0.42 -16.17
N ASP A 3 -17.09 -0.09 -15.14
CA ASP A 3 -17.31 0.36 -13.77
C ASP A 3 -16.45 1.61 -13.53
N ILE A 4 -17.05 2.76 -13.77
CA ILE A 4 -16.40 4.06 -13.60
C ILE A 4 -15.82 4.23 -12.19
N ARG A 5 -16.43 3.61 -11.17
CA ARG A 5 -15.91 3.66 -9.79
C ARG A 5 -14.56 2.95 -9.69
N LYS A 6 -14.41 1.79 -10.34
CA LYS A 6 -13.13 1.06 -10.36
C LYS A 6 -12.06 1.83 -11.13
N GLN A 7 -12.43 2.48 -12.24
CA GLN A 7 -11.49 3.27 -13.02
C GLN A 7 -11.00 4.49 -12.25
N VAL A 8 -11.90 5.23 -11.61
CA VAL A 8 -11.52 6.38 -10.76
C VAL A 8 -10.59 5.95 -9.64
N ARG A 9 -10.92 4.86 -8.94
CA ARG A 9 -10.08 4.35 -7.85
C ARG A 9 -8.69 3.93 -8.34
N ALA A 10 -8.61 3.21 -9.46
CA ALA A 10 -7.35 2.79 -10.05
C ALA A 10 -6.45 3.99 -10.41
N GLN A 11 -7.03 5.07 -10.94
CA GLN A 11 -6.25 6.27 -11.26
C GLN A 11 -5.80 7.05 -10.03
N ILE A 12 -6.60 7.06 -8.95
CA ILE A 12 -6.17 7.64 -7.66
C ILE A 12 -4.98 6.84 -7.10
N ILE A 13 -5.07 5.50 -7.11
CA ILE A 13 -3.96 4.63 -6.68
C ILE A 13 -2.70 4.89 -7.50
N GLN A 14 -2.82 5.03 -8.83
CA GLN A 14 -1.67 5.32 -9.69
C GLN A 14 -0.98 6.65 -9.33
N VAL A 15 -1.75 7.68 -8.96
CA VAL A 15 -1.20 8.96 -8.49
C VAL A 15 -0.47 8.79 -7.14
N MET A 16 -1.07 8.02 -6.22
CA MET A 16 -0.45 7.72 -4.93
C MET A 16 0.87 6.94 -5.08
N GLU A 17 0.92 5.96 -5.98
CA GLU A 17 2.15 5.21 -6.29
C GLU A 17 3.25 6.14 -6.81
N GLN A 18 2.95 7.02 -7.76
CA GLN A 18 3.91 7.99 -8.29
C GLN A 18 4.42 8.96 -7.23
N ALA A 19 3.54 9.42 -6.32
CA ALA A 19 3.92 10.29 -5.22
C ALA A 19 4.81 9.55 -4.21
N HIS A 20 4.46 8.31 -3.88
CA HIS A 20 5.23 7.46 -2.97
C HIS A 20 6.65 7.21 -3.51
N GLU A 21 6.78 6.90 -4.80
CA GLU A 21 8.09 6.71 -5.46
C GLU A 21 8.97 7.97 -5.42
N LYS A 22 8.36 9.16 -5.37
CA LYS A 22 9.05 10.45 -5.25
C LYS A 22 9.30 10.88 -3.80
N GLY A 23 8.77 10.15 -2.81
CA GLY A 23 8.80 10.55 -1.41
C GLY A 23 7.90 11.75 -1.10
N GLU A 24 6.85 11.96 -1.90
CA GLU A 24 5.86 13.01 -1.73
C GLU A 24 4.69 12.55 -0.85
N ASP A 25 3.90 13.50 -0.35
CA ASP A 25 2.66 13.24 0.39
C ASP A 25 1.58 12.67 -0.55
N VAL A 26 1.35 11.36 -0.46
CA VAL A 26 0.41 10.63 -1.33
C VAL A 26 -1.02 11.13 -1.23
N TRP A 27 -1.43 11.59 -0.04
CA TRP A 27 -2.78 12.10 0.19
C TRP A 27 -2.97 13.44 -0.53
N LYS A 28 -2.03 14.38 -0.34
CA LYS A 28 -2.07 15.67 -1.03
C LYS A 28 -1.96 15.53 -2.54
N ALA A 29 -1.17 14.57 -3.03
CA ALA A 29 -1.07 14.30 -4.46
C ALA A 29 -2.42 13.84 -5.04
N ALA A 30 -3.14 12.97 -4.32
CA ALA A 30 -4.47 12.51 -4.73
C ALA A 30 -5.51 13.64 -4.72
N GLU A 31 -5.57 14.45 -3.65
CA GLU A 31 -6.48 15.60 -3.56
C GLU A 31 -6.23 16.62 -4.68
N ALA A 32 -4.97 16.90 -4.99
CA ALA A 32 -4.60 17.84 -6.04
C ALA A 32 -4.94 17.33 -7.44
N ALA A 33 -4.79 16.02 -7.69
CA ALA A 33 -5.09 15.41 -8.98
C ALA A 33 -6.60 15.18 -9.20
N PHE A 34 -7.37 15.00 -8.13
CA PHE A 34 -8.81 14.69 -8.19
C PHE A 34 -9.66 15.66 -7.35
N PRO A 35 -9.62 16.99 -7.65
CA PRO A 35 -10.40 17.96 -6.91
C PRO A 35 -11.89 17.69 -7.09
N GLY A 36 -12.61 17.52 -5.97
CA GLY A 36 -14.05 17.26 -5.95
C GLY A 36 -14.44 15.78 -5.92
N VAL A 37 -13.48 14.85 -5.95
CA VAL A 37 -13.75 13.47 -5.56
C VAL A 37 -13.98 13.44 -4.04
N PRO A 38 -15.05 12.80 -3.54
CA PRO A 38 -15.30 12.71 -2.10
C PRO A 38 -14.16 12.00 -1.37
N ASP A 39 -13.80 12.48 -0.18
CA ASP A 39 -12.72 11.92 0.64
C ASP A 39 -12.88 10.42 0.88
N GLY A 40 -14.10 9.93 1.06
CA GLY A 40 -14.35 8.49 1.24
C GLY A 40 -13.87 7.64 0.05
N VAL A 41 -13.89 8.17 -1.17
CA VAL A 41 -13.35 7.49 -2.36
C VAL A 41 -11.83 7.53 -2.38
N ILE A 42 -11.23 8.63 -1.91
CA ILE A 42 -9.77 8.76 -1.76
C ILE A 42 -9.27 7.84 -0.66
N ILE A 43 -10.00 7.71 0.46
CA ILE A 43 -9.70 6.77 1.55
C ILE A 43 -9.76 5.33 1.06
N ASP A 44 -10.82 4.95 0.33
CA ASP A 44 -10.94 3.62 -0.30
C ASP A 44 -9.68 3.31 -1.14
N ALA A 45 -9.25 4.27 -1.98
CA ALA A 45 -8.06 4.12 -2.81
C ALA A 45 -6.76 4.06 -1.99
N TRP A 46 -6.66 4.87 -0.94
CA TRP A 46 -5.50 4.90 -0.04
C TRP A 46 -5.35 3.58 0.71
N CYS A 47 -6.43 2.99 1.21
CA CYS A 47 -6.40 1.68 1.86
C CYS A 47 -5.93 0.58 0.90
N ASP A 48 -6.40 0.60 -0.35
CA ASP A 48 -5.98 -0.35 -1.38
C ASP A 48 -4.49 -0.18 -1.74
N PHE A 49 -4.02 1.08 -1.82
CA PHE A 49 -2.60 1.41 -2.02
C PHE A 49 -1.72 0.96 -0.85
N ASP A 50 -2.10 1.28 0.39
CA ASP A 50 -1.33 0.99 1.59
C ASP A 50 -1.19 -0.52 1.81
N SER A 51 -2.29 -1.27 1.58
CA SER A 51 -2.27 -2.74 1.60
C SER A 51 -1.28 -3.30 0.57
N ALA A 52 -1.23 -2.73 -0.64
CA ALA A 52 -0.28 -3.17 -1.67
C ALA A 52 1.17 -2.84 -1.32
N VAL A 53 1.44 -1.72 -0.62
CA VAL A 53 2.78 -1.39 -0.11
C VAL A 53 3.19 -2.37 0.99
N GLU A 54 2.29 -2.68 1.92
CA GLU A 54 2.52 -3.67 2.97
C GLU A 54 2.82 -5.06 2.40
N ASP A 55 2.02 -5.52 1.42
CA ASP A 55 2.23 -6.79 0.73
C ASP A 55 3.61 -6.85 0.06
N ARG A 56 4.04 -5.77 -0.60
CA ARG A 56 5.39 -5.67 -1.20
C ARG A 56 6.47 -5.77 -0.13
N TRP A 57 6.27 -5.15 1.03
CA TRP A 57 7.20 -5.24 2.15
C TRP A 57 7.30 -6.67 2.68
N TRP A 58 6.18 -7.37 2.89
CA TRP A 58 6.18 -8.78 3.30
C TRP A 58 6.89 -9.68 2.29
N GLN A 59 6.62 -9.51 0.99
CA GLN A 59 7.30 -10.25 -0.07
C GLN A 59 8.82 -9.97 -0.12
N SER A 60 9.23 -8.74 0.21
CA SER A 60 10.64 -8.39 0.34
C SER A 60 11.26 -9.07 1.56
N LEU A 61 10.56 -9.07 2.69
CA LEU A 61 11.02 -9.70 3.92
C LEU A 61 11.31 -11.19 3.70
N GLU A 62 10.41 -11.92 3.04
CA GLU A 62 10.58 -13.35 2.75
C GLU A 62 11.85 -13.71 1.97
N LYS A 63 12.39 -12.75 1.21
CA LYS A 63 13.54 -12.93 0.30
C LYS A 63 14.85 -12.40 0.87
N THR A 64 14.85 -11.84 2.07
CA THR A 64 16.01 -11.14 2.65
C THR A 64 16.54 -11.86 3.90
N ILE A 65 17.78 -11.52 4.31
CA ILE A 65 18.41 -12.06 5.53
C ILE A 65 17.57 -11.68 6.77
N GLU A 66 16.95 -10.51 6.74
CA GLU A 66 15.98 -10.04 7.71
C GLU A 66 14.81 -11.02 7.87
N GLY A 67 14.34 -11.62 6.78
CA GLY A 67 13.33 -12.69 6.82
C GLY A 67 13.80 -13.91 7.60
N GLU A 68 15.05 -14.33 7.43
CA GLU A 68 15.63 -15.44 8.20
C GLU A 68 15.79 -15.08 9.68
N ILE A 69 16.11 -13.82 10.01
CA ILE A 69 16.15 -13.35 11.40
C ILE A 69 14.75 -13.43 12.02
N VAL A 70 13.72 -12.96 11.32
CA VAL A 70 12.32 -13.01 11.79
C VAL A 70 11.86 -14.46 11.96
N LYS A 71 12.10 -15.35 10.99
CA LYS A 71 11.78 -16.78 11.09
C LYS A 71 12.46 -17.43 12.31
N ASN A 72 13.75 -17.14 12.52
CA ASN A 72 14.51 -17.68 13.64
C ASN A 72 13.99 -17.14 14.99
N ALA A 73 13.58 -15.88 15.07
CA ALA A 73 12.98 -15.30 16.26
C ALA A 73 11.62 -15.96 16.60
N ILE A 74 10.78 -16.18 15.59
CA ILE A 74 9.51 -16.92 15.74
C ILE A 74 9.76 -18.34 16.24
N ALA A 75 10.68 -19.08 15.60
CA ALA A 75 11.00 -20.46 15.97
C ALA A 75 11.53 -20.57 17.42
N LYS A 76 12.36 -19.61 17.85
CA LYS A 76 12.87 -19.56 19.24
C LYS A 76 11.79 -19.25 20.27
N THR A 77 10.79 -18.45 19.89
CA THR A 77 9.69 -18.07 20.79
C THR A 77 8.62 -19.16 20.85
N GLY A 78 8.44 -19.94 19.78
CA GLY A 78 7.49 -21.06 19.69
C GLY A 78 8.01 -22.40 20.25
N GLY A 79 9.28 -22.51 20.65
CA GLY A 79 9.88 -23.73 21.21
C GLY A 79 9.69 -23.92 22.72
N ALA A 80 8.87 -23.09 23.37
CA ALA A 80 8.57 -23.14 24.81
C ALA A 80 7.11 -23.56 25.09
N ALA A 81 6.59 -24.50 24.31
CA ALA A 81 5.32 -25.19 24.57
C ALA A 81 5.54 -26.71 24.61
#